data_AF-A0A0J0ZPV7-F1
#
_entry.id   AF-A0A0J0ZPV7-F1
#
_cell.length_a   1.000
_cell.length_b   1.000
_cell.length_c   1.000
_cell.angle_alpha   90.00
_cell.angle_beta   90.00
_cell.angle_gamma   90.00
#
_symmetry.space_group_name_H-M   'P 1'
#
loop_
_entity.id
_entity.type
_entity.pdbx_description
1 polymer ?
#
loop_
_entity_poly.entity_id
_entity_poly.type
_entity_poly.pdbx_seq_one_letter_code
_entity_poly.pdbx_strand_id
1 'polypeptide(L)'
;MKLLGLKESDEKKLREGLAQLRTLHDYLSSTYSLRSDLKDLVDNRFTVRVLLQDEINKITQHQKQLNDKTQELIKLKDKLDIALSSIENLEQVLLEDENGYSRYNEILDITDKENIRILQLETAQIKRFYSELFEEKEGEESEGELSKVDRIKKEISEISKEYNNLFEELNDDGENKFTELYENMDTFITYYKEIFEKEDPSSESKKDQINSQLNRIQNFYDKIYGNKEKDIESLKDILDTRLENLSKVEERAKAVIGLSSEAGLAGGFVVKGREAKIGQIASLFIFIIVVLILFFFNLYFFDKKDFVNMKWDSLIFKFLINVPLIWIATIANINLNRFSRLEQEYSHKEALAKSYERYKTEIDELEKLGVSGSEELKLKLLEINLDAFKVNPADHSDKAKPDFSIFDLVKNKNDSKTET
;
A
#
# COMPACT_ATOMS: atom_id res chain seq x y z
N MET A 1 78.61 186.05 -103.04
CA MET A 1 79.75 185.80 -103.94
C MET A 1 79.50 184.44 -104.61
N LYS A 2 79.49 184.39 -105.95
CA LYS A 2 79.38 183.16 -106.76
C LYS A 2 80.49 182.15 -106.38
N LEU A 3 80.21 180.84 -106.37
CA LEU A 3 80.72 179.87 -107.36
C LEU A 3 80.35 178.40 -107.01
N LEU A 4 79.97 177.68 -108.06
CA LEU A 4 79.99 176.22 -108.28
C LEU A 4 78.89 175.36 -107.64
N GLY A 5 78.03 174.82 -108.53
CA GLY A 5 76.93 173.92 -108.21
C GLY A 5 77.25 172.44 -108.44
N LEU A 6 76.32 171.61 -107.99
CA LEU A 6 76.18 170.19 -108.32
C LEU A 6 74.71 169.91 -108.65
N LYS A 7 74.51 169.04 -109.64
CA LYS A 7 73.27 168.82 -110.40
C LYS A 7 72.19 168.06 -109.61
N GLU A 8 70.95 168.49 -109.85
CA GLU A 8 69.65 168.00 -109.38
C GLU A 8 69.37 166.49 -109.62
N SER A 9 70.23 165.74 -110.33
CA SER A 9 70.04 164.30 -110.58
C SER A 9 70.47 163.39 -109.44
N ASP A 10 71.44 163.81 -108.62
CA ASP A 10 72.07 162.93 -107.64
C ASP A 10 71.27 162.87 -106.32
N GLU A 11 70.54 163.93 -105.98
CA GLU A 11 69.65 163.96 -104.81
C GLU A 11 68.43 163.04 -104.98
N LYS A 12 67.93 162.89 -106.21
CA LYS A 12 66.75 162.06 -106.51
C LYS A 12 67.06 160.55 -106.40
N LYS A 13 68.23 160.13 -106.90
CA LYS A 13 68.69 158.73 -106.81
C LYS A 13 68.98 158.30 -105.37
N LEU A 14 69.53 159.20 -104.55
CA LEU A 14 69.76 158.94 -103.13
C LEU A 14 68.44 158.77 -102.35
N ARG A 15 67.41 159.56 -102.67
CA ARG A 15 66.07 159.42 -102.08
C ARG A 15 65.38 158.12 -102.48
N GLU A 16 65.48 157.70 -103.75
CA GLU A 16 64.94 156.41 -104.20
C GLU A 16 65.68 155.22 -103.57
N GLY A 17 67.02 155.28 -103.47
CA GLY A 17 67.83 154.25 -102.83
C GLY A 17 67.53 154.09 -101.32
N LEU A 18 67.33 155.21 -100.61
CA LEU A 18 66.90 155.18 -99.20
C LEU A 18 65.47 154.65 -99.03
N ALA A 19 64.56 154.93 -99.97
CA ALA A 19 63.21 154.38 -99.94
C ALA A 19 63.21 152.86 -100.14
N GLN A 20 64.02 152.34 -101.07
CA GLN A 20 64.16 150.89 -101.30
C GLN A 20 64.82 150.17 -100.12
N LEU A 21 65.78 150.80 -99.44
CA LEU A 21 66.39 150.21 -98.25
C LEU A 21 65.41 150.14 -97.08
N ARG A 22 64.52 151.14 -96.96
CA ARG A 22 63.48 151.19 -95.94
C ARG A 22 62.38 150.15 -96.20
N THR A 23 61.96 149.97 -97.45
CA THR A 23 61.00 148.91 -97.79
C THR A 23 61.59 147.50 -97.58
N LEU A 24 62.89 147.30 -97.83
CA LEU A 24 63.56 146.03 -97.56
C LEU A 24 63.67 145.75 -96.04
N HIS A 25 63.97 146.77 -95.23
CA HIS A 25 63.94 146.65 -93.77
C HIS A 25 62.53 146.31 -93.26
N ASP A 26 61.49 146.96 -93.79
CA ASP A 26 60.10 146.69 -93.39
C ASP A 26 59.66 145.27 -93.78
N TYR A 27 60.14 144.75 -94.92
CA TYR A 27 59.89 143.37 -95.37
C TYR A 27 60.63 142.30 -94.52
N LEU A 28 61.88 142.55 -94.15
CA LEU A 28 62.63 141.63 -93.28
C LEU A 28 62.10 141.62 -91.84
N SER A 29 61.59 142.76 -91.35
CA SER A 29 60.95 142.85 -90.02
C SER A 29 59.63 142.07 -89.95
N SER A 30 58.82 142.08 -91.02
CA SER A 30 57.57 141.31 -91.07
C SER A 30 57.81 139.79 -91.12
N THR A 31 58.97 139.34 -91.60
CA THR A 31 59.30 137.91 -91.68
C THR A 31 59.63 137.30 -90.29
N TYR A 32 59.88 138.12 -89.26
CA TYR A 32 60.03 137.67 -87.87
C TYR A 32 58.70 137.51 -87.10
N SER A 33 57.52 137.69 -87.74
CA SER A 33 56.20 137.55 -87.10
C SER A 33 55.76 136.10 -86.82
N LEU A 34 56.46 135.09 -87.34
CA LEU A 34 56.12 133.68 -87.14
C LEU A 34 56.08 133.28 -85.65
N ARG A 35 56.81 134.01 -84.78
CA ARG A 35 56.83 133.77 -83.33
C ARG A 35 55.57 134.29 -82.61
N SER A 36 54.89 135.28 -83.19
CA SER A 36 53.62 135.84 -82.68
C SER A 36 52.45 134.93 -83.03
N ASP A 37 52.36 134.50 -84.28
CA ASP A 37 51.27 133.63 -84.74
C ASP A 37 51.34 132.25 -84.08
N LEU A 38 52.55 131.75 -83.77
CA LEU A 38 52.72 130.55 -82.93
C LEU A 38 52.24 130.76 -81.49
N LYS A 39 52.27 131.99 -80.96
CA LYS A 39 51.79 132.30 -79.60
C LYS A 39 50.28 132.36 -79.54
N ASP A 40 49.62 133.00 -80.50
CA ASP A 40 48.16 133.07 -80.58
C ASP A 40 47.52 131.69 -80.84
N LEU A 41 48.19 130.83 -81.62
CA LEU A 41 47.73 129.46 -81.88
C LEU A 41 47.97 128.51 -80.70
N VAL A 42 48.85 128.87 -79.77
CA VAL A 42 49.04 128.21 -78.47
C VAL A 42 48.00 128.68 -77.46
N ASP A 43 47.69 129.98 -77.43
CA ASP A 43 46.68 130.55 -76.52
C ASP A 43 45.26 130.08 -76.90
N ASN A 44 44.86 130.08 -78.17
CA ASN A 44 43.56 129.52 -78.57
C ASN A 44 43.44 128.01 -78.31
N ARG A 45 44.53 127.25 -78.49
CA ARG A 45 44.55 125.83 -78.09
C ARG A 45 44.45 125.68 -76.58
N PHE A 46 45.03 126.60 -75.81
CA PHE A 46 44.90 126.63 -74.36
C PHE A 46 43.45 126.92 -73.93
N THR A 47 42.78 127.92 -74.50
CA THR A 47 41.38 128.27 -74.17
C THR A 47 40.41 127.15 -74.55
N VAL A 48 40.57 126.56 -75.75
CA VAL A 48 39.78 125.40 -76.19
C VAL A 48 40.05 124.19 -75.31
N ARG A 49 41.31 123.97 -74.90
CA ARG A 49 41.66 122.89 -73.96
C ARG A 49 41.04 123.11 -72.59
N VAL A 50 40.97 124.34 -72.08
CA VAL A 50 40.34 124.66 -70.80
C VAL A 50 38.82 124.45 -70.86
N LEU A 51 38.15 124.89 -71.94
CA LEU A 51 36.70 124.66 -72.12
C LEU A 51 36.38 123.17 -72.32
N LEU A 52 37.18 122.45 -73.13
CA LEU A 52 37.03 121.00 -73.27
C LEU A 52 37.31 120.29 -71.95
N GLN A 53 38.29 120.75 -71.17
CA GLN A 53 38.56 120.18 -69.85
C GLN A 53 37.41 120.44 -68.87
N ASP A 54 36.78 121.61 -68.92
CA ASP A 54 35.60 121.93 -68.09
C ASP A 54 34.39 121.07 -68.47
N GLU A 55 34.09 120.92 -69.76
CA GLU A 55 33.02 120.04 -70.23
C GLU A 55 33.32 118.55 -69.96
N ILE A 56 34.58 118.13 -70.13
CA ILE A 56 35.02 116.78 -69.73
C ILE A 56 34.83 116.59 -68.23
N ASN A 57 35.18 117.58 -67.39
CA ASN A 57 35.00 117.50 -65.95
C ASN A 57 33.51 117.41 -65.57
N LYS A 58 32.63 118.20 -66.21
CA LYS A 58 31.17 118.11 -66.01
C LYS A 58 30.61 116.75 -66.41
N ILE A 59 31.02 116.22 -67.57
CA ILE A 59 30.63 114.89 -68.04
C ILE A 59 31.11 113.82 -67.05
N THR A 60 32.35 113.92 -66.57
CA THR A 60 32.92 112.99 -65.59
C THR A 60 32.19 113.06 -64.26
N GLN A 61 31.78 114.26 -63.82
CA GLN A 61 31.00 114.47 -62.61
C GLN A 61 29.58 113.90 -62.75
N HIS A 62 28.91 114.10 -63.89
CA HIS A 62 27.61 113.49 -64.18
C HIS A 62 27.72 111.97 -64.24
N GLN A 63 28.76 111.43 -64.86
CA GLN A 63 29.02 110.00 -64.91
C GLN A 63 29.23 109.42 -63.51
N LYS A 64 29.95 110.14 -62.64
CA LYS A 64 30.13 109.75 -61.24
C LYS A 64 28.81 109.77 -60.46
N GLN A 65 28.03 110.85 -60.56
CA GLN A 65 26.71 110.95 -59.92
C GLN A 65 25.73 109.89 -60.42
N LEU A 66 25.77 109.58 -61.71
CA LEU A 66 24.96 108.52 -62.30
C LEU A 66 25.36 107.16 -61.72
N ASN A 67 26.66 106.88 -61.66
CA ASN A 67 27.18 105.64 -61.09
C ASN A 67 26.84 105.49 -59.60
N ASP A 68 26.97 106.57 -58.82
CA ASP A 68 26.60 106.57 -57.40
C ASP A 68 25.09 106.28 -57.21
N LYS A 69 24.22 106.91 -58.01
CA LYS A 69 22.78 106.58 -58.02
C LYS A 69 22.48 105.16 -58.48
N THR A 70 23.22 104.63 -59.46
CA THR A 70 23.09 103.24 -59.89
C THR A 70 23.47 102.28 -58.77
N GLN A 71 24.53 102.57 -58.02
CA GLN A 71 24.94 101.77 -56.86
C GLN A 71 23.91 101.81 -55.72
N GLU A 72 23.31 102.97 -55.44
CA GLU A 72 22.21 103.07 -54.47
C GLU A 72 20.98 102.27 -54.92
N LEU A 73 20.62 102.32 -56.20
CA LEU A 73 19.51 101.53 -56.75
C LEU A 73 19.78 100.03 -56.68
N ILE A 74 21.02 99.58 -56.93
CA ILE A 74 21.40 98.17 -56.76
C ILE A 74 21.23 97.75 -55.30
N LYS A 75 21.73 98.53 -54.34
CA LYS A 75 21.56 98.23 -52.91
C LYS A 75 20.10 98.18 -52.48
N LEU A 76 19.25 99.05 -53.04
CA LEU A 76 17.82 99.06 -52.74
C LEU A 76 17.13 97.83 -53.34
N LYS A 77 17.52 97.43 -54.55
CA LYS A 77 17.04 96.21 -55.19
C LYS A 77 17.42 94.97 -54.37
N ASP A 78 18.68 94.85 -53.93
CA ASP A 78 19.11 93.70 -53.13
C ASP A 78 18.32 93.59 -51.82
N LYS A 79 18.03 94.72 -51.16
CA LYS A 79 17.17 94.74 -49.96
C LYS A 79 15.73 94.31 -50.27
N LEU A 80 15.20 94.70 -51.42
CA LEU A 80 13.87 94.29 -51.86
C LEU A 80 13.83 92.78 -52.14
N ASP A 81 14.84 92.24 -52.81
CA ASP A 81 14.95 90.81 -53.11
C ASP A 81 15.06 89.98 -51.82
N ILE A 82 15.83 90.46 -50.82
CA ILE A 82 15.89 89.83 -49.49
C ILE A 82 14.52 89.89 -48.79
N ALA A 83 13.82 91.02 -48.83
CA ALA A 83 12.51 91.15 -48.23
C ALA A 83 11.48 90.24 -48.90
N LEU A 84 11.49 90.15 -50.22
CA LEU A 84 10.63 89.24 -51.00
C LEU A 84 10.90 87.79 -50.64
N SER A 85 12.17 87.37 -50.58
CA SER A 85 12.51 86.00 -50.17
C SER A 85 12.07 85.68 -48.73
N SER A 86 12.09 86.68 -47.84
CA SER A 86 11.61 86.52 -46.46
C SER A 86 10.09 86.40 -46.39
N ILE A 87 9.38 87.16 -47.22
CA ILE A 87 7.91 87.08 -47.34
C ILE A 87 7.51 85.72 -47.93
N GLU A 88 8.19 85.26 -48.99
CA GLU A 88 7.93 83.97 -49.61
C GLU A 88 8.14 82.80 -48.63
N ASN A 89 9.17 82.87 -47.79
CA ASN A 89 9.39 81.90 -46.71
C ASN A 89 8.27 81.93 -45.66
N LEU A 90 7.76 83.11 -45.30
CA LEU A 90 6.64 83.24 -44.35
C LEU A 90 5.33 82.74 -44.95
N GLU A 91 5.08 83.04 -46.23
CA GLU A 91 3.94 82.51 -46.97
C GLU A 91 4.00 80.98 -46.99
N GLN A 92 5.14 80.35 -47.28
CA GLN A 92 5.25 78.89 -47.23
C GLN A 92 4.93 78.28 -45.86
N VAL A 93 5.24 78.96 -44.75
CA VAL A 93 4.88 78.49 -43.40
C VAL A 93 3.38 78.66 -43.14
N LEU A 94 2.75 79.69 -43.72
CA LEU A 94 1.33 80.02 -43.56
C LEU A 94 0.42 79.35 -44.59
N LEU A 95 0.96 78.72 -45.64
CA LEU A 95 0.18 77.94 -46.59
C LEU A 95 -0.58 76.84 -45.85
N GLU A 96 -1.90 76.87 -46.00
CA GLU A 96 -2.81 75.85 -45.49
C GLU A 96 -2.75 74.62 -46.41
N ASP A 97 -2.78 73.44 -45.83
CA ASP A 97 -2.96 72.18 -46.55
C ASP A 97 -4.39 72.05 -47.12
N GLU A 98 -4.67 70.95 -47.83
CA GLU A 98 -6.00 70.68 -48.42
C GLU A 98 -7.15 70.65 -47.38
N ASN A 99 -6.83 70.62 -46.09
CA ASN A 99 -7.77 70.56 -44.97
C ASN A 99 -7.86 71.87 -44.16
N GLY A 100 -7.15 72.94 -44.57
CA GLY A 100 -7.18 74.25 -43.91
C GLY A 100 -6.23 74.42 -42.73
N TYR A 101 -5.25 73.51 -42.55
CA TYR A 101 -4.26 73.59 -41.47
C TYR A 101 -2.90 74.03 -42.00
N SER A 102 -2.37 75.12 -41.46
CA SER A 102 -0.99 75.57 -41.70
C SER A 102 -0.03 74.92 -40.70
N ARG A 103 1.26 74.82 -41.05
CA ARG A 103 2.33 74.43 -40.14
C ARG A 103 2.37 75.28 -38.85
N TYR A 104 1.89 76.51 -38.91
CA TYR A 104 1.68 77.36 -37.74
C TYR A 104 0.58 76.82 -36.82
N ASN A 105 -0.54 76.34 -37.38
CA ASN A 105 -1.65 75.76 -36.62
C ASN A 105 -1.25 74.43 -35.96
N GLU A 106 -0.45 73.60 -36.64
CA GLU A 106 0.10 72.36 -36.05
C GLU A 106 0.99 72.67 -34.82
N ILE A 107 1.84 73.68 -34.93
CA ILE A 107 2.68 74.11 -33.80
C ILE A 107 1.81 74.66 -32.67
N LEU A 108 0.75 75.41 -32.99
CA LEU A 108 -0.15 75.97 -31.99
C LEU A 108 -0.93 74.87 -31.24
N ASP A 109 -1.47 73.88 -31.97
CA ASP A 109 -2.19 72.74 -31.39
C ASP A 109 -1.25 71.90 -30.49
N ILE A 110 -0.01 71.64 -30.90
CA ILE A 110 0.96 70.93 -30.05
C ILE A 110 1.37 71.76 -28.82
N THR A 111 1.40 73.10 -28.95
CA THR A 111 1.81 74.01 -27.86
C THR A 111 0.64 74.47 -26.98
N ASP A 112 -0.58 74.05 -27.31
CA ASP A 112 -1.75 74.37 -26.50
C ASP A 112 -1.64 73.75 -25.12
N LYS A 113 -1.98 74.55 -24.09
CA LYS A 113 -1.79 74.18 -22.69
C LYS A 113 -2.47 72.86 -22.31
N GLU A 114 -3.60 72.54 -22.94
CA GLU A 114 -4.33 71.31 -22.68
C GLU A 114 -3.62 70.10 -23.29
N ASN A 115 -3.12 70.21 -24.53
CA ASN A 115 -2.36 69.15 -25.17
C ASN A 115 -1.02 68.90 -24.47
N ILE A 116 -0.33 69.96 -24.01
CA ILE A 116 0.84 69.83 -23.15
C ILE A 116 0.50 69.09 -21.85
N ARG A 117 -0.67 69.36 -21.26
CA ARG A 117 -1.12 68.68 -20.03
C ARG A 117 -1.42 67.20 -20.29
N ILE A 118 -2.06 66.87 -21.42
CA ILE A 118 -2.31 65.48 -21.83
C ILE A 118 -0.98 64.75 -22.03
N LEU A 119 -0.04 65.33 -22.77
CA LEU A 119 1.29 64.76 -22.98
C LEU A 119 2.05 64.56 -21.67
N GLN A 120 1.94 65.48 -20.71
CA GLN A 120 2.52 65.32 -19.38
C GLN A 120 1.87 64.18 -18.59
N LEU A 121 0.54 64.02 -18.68
CA LEU A 121 -0.19 62.93 -18.05
C LEU A 121 0.19 61.58 -18.66
N GLU A 122 0.25 61.49 -19.99
CA GLU A 122 0.69 60.28 -20.70
C GLU A 122 2.14 59.95 -20.38
N THR A 123 3.03 60.94 -20.35
CA THR A 123 4.44 60.75 -19.93
C THR A 123 4.52 60.25 -18.49
N ALA A 124 3.69 60.76 -17.58
CA ALA A 124 3.62 60.28 -16.20
C ALA A 124 3.07 58.85 -16.11
N GLN A 125 2.09 58.50 -16.95
CA GLN A 125 1.58 57.13 -17.05
C GLN A 125 2.65 56.17 -17.58
N ILE A 126 3.34 56.53 -18.66
CA ILE A 126 4.46 55.76 -19.22
C ILE A 126 5.55 55.57 -18.15
N LYS A 127 5.90 56.63 -17.41
CA LYS A 127 6.86 56.53 -16.32
C LYS A 127 6.40 55.60 -15.19
N ARG A 128 5.12 55.64 -14.82
CA ARG A 128 4.54 54.70 -13.84
C ARG A 128 4.63 53.25 -14.32
N PHE A 129 4.22 52.99 -15.57
CA PHE A 129 4.34 51.64 -16.14
C PHE A 129 5.78 51.17 -16.24
N TYR A 130 6.71 52.06 -16.62
CA TYR A 130 8.14 51.76 -16.63
C TYR A 130 8.64 51.40 -15.23
N SER A 131 8.29 52.20 -14.20
CA SER A 131 8.68 51.90 -12.82
C SER A 131 8.10 50.57 -12.33
N GLU A 132 6.85 50.24 -12.69
CA GLU A 132 6.21 48.97 -12.30
C GLU A 132 6.84 47.75 -12.98
N LEU A 133 7.39 47.93 -14.18
CA LEU A 133 8.00 46.87 -14.98
C LEU A 133 9.50 46.72 -14.77
N PHE A 134 10.21 47.76 -14.32
CA PHE A 134 11.68 47.80 -14.34
C PHE A 134 12.35 48.41 -13.11
N GLU A 135 11.67 49.20 -12.28
CA GLU A 135 12.29 49.80 -11.08
C GLU A 135 12.07 48.93 -9.85
N GLU A 136 13.14 48.64 -9.11
CA GLU A 136 13.05 48.01 -7.79
C GLU A 136 12.58 49.05 -6.77
N LYS A 137 11.57 48.70 -5.96
CA LYS A 137 11.18 49.54 -4.83
C LYS A 137 12.24 49.40 -3.74
N GLU A 138 13.17 50.34 -3.66
CA GLU A 138 14.03 50.51 -2.49
C GLU A 138 13.16 50.96 -1.29
N GLY A 139 12.65 49.99 -0.56
CA GLY A 139 11.99 50.17 0.74
C GLY A 139 12.66 49.28 1.75
N GLU A 140 13.35 49.88 2.71
CA GLU A 140 13.93 49.22 3.88
C GLU A 140 12.83 48.39 4.60
N GLU A 141 13.17 47.16 4.97
CA GLU A 141 12.45 46.25 5.89
C GLU A 141 11.39 45.27 5.36
N SER A 142 11.31 45.02 4.06
CA SER A 142 10.74 43.75 3.57
C SER A 142 11.58 43.25 2.42
N GLU A 143 11.94 41.96 2.43
CA GLU A 143 12.68 41.28 1.35
C GLU A 143 12.30 41.86 -0.01
N GLY A 144 13.26 42.53 -0.65
CA GLY A 144 13.02 43.45 -1.76
C GLY A 144 12.04 42.89 -2.78
N GLU A 145 10.92 43.58 -2.97
CA GLU A 145 9.97 43.27 -4.03
C GLU A 145 10.68 43.46 -5.38
N LEU A 146 11.23 42.37 -5.93
CA LEU A 146 11.76 42.30 -7.28
C LEU A 146 10.76 42.93 -8.26
N SER A 147 11.27 43.69 -9.23
CA SER A 147 10.48 44.20 -10.34
C SER A 147 9.68 43.06 -11.01
N LYS A 148 8.52 43.35 -11.63
CA LYS A 148 7.72 42.34 -12.34
C LYS A 148 8.56 41.52 -13.32
N VAL A 149 9.46 42.17 -14.05
CA VAL A 149 10.35 41.50 -15.00
C VAL A 149 11.36 40.60 -14.29
N ASP A 150 11.89 41.04 -13.15
CA ASP A 150 12.89 40.25 -12.41
C ASP A 150 12.26 39.09 -11.63
N ARG A 151 10.99 39.21 -11.19
CA ARG A 151 10.20 38.06 -10.72
C ARG A 151 10.02 37.02 -11.82
N ILE A 152 9.62 37.45 -13.01
CA ILE A 152 9.47 36.54 -14.16
C ILE A 152 10.81 35.89 -14.52
N LYS A 153 11.92 36.63 -14.52
CA LYS A 153 13.25 36.04 -14.74
C LYS A 153 13.62 35.02 -13.67
N LYS A 154 13.31 35.30 -12.39
CA LYS A 154 13.55 34.37 -11.29
C LYS A 154 12.72 33.10 -11.46
N GLU A 155 11.43 33.22 -11.75
CA GLU A 155 10.54 32.09 -12.04
C GLU A 155 11.03 31.28 -13.25
N ILE A 156 11.44 31.94 -14.34
CA ILE A 156 12.03 31.28 -15.51
C ILE A 156 13.31 30.53 -15.12
N SER A 157 14.16 31.11 -14.28
CA SER A 157 15.39 30.47 -13.79
C SER A 157 15.08 29.26 -12.90
N GLU A 158 14.06 29.34 -12.05
CA GLU A 158 13.61 28.24 -11.20
C GLU A 158 13.03 27.11 -12.07
N ILE A 159 12.16 27.43 -13.02
CA ILE A 159 11.61 26.46 -13.98
C ILE A 159 12.73 25.79 -14.78
N SER A 160 13.72 26.56 -15.26
CA SER A 160 14.86 26.01 -15.99
C SER A 160 15.70 25.08 -15.12
N LYS A 161 15.90 25.41 -13.83
CA LYS A 161 16.64 24.56 -12.90
C LYS A 161 15.91 23.24 -12.63
N GLU A 162 14.60 23.30 -12.40
CA GLU A 162 13.77 22.11 -12.22
C GLU A 162 13.71 21.26 -13.49
N TYR A 163 13.60 21.89 -14.66
CA TYR A 163 13.65 21.20 -15.95
C TYR A 163 14.96 20.43 -16.12
N ASN A 164 16.09 21.08 -15.84
CA ASN A 164 17.39 20.43 -15.93
C ASN A 164 17.51 19.27 -14.94
N ASN A 165 17.06 19.43 -13.69
CA ASN A 165 17.09 18.35 -12.69
C ASN A 165 16.23 17.14 -13.09
N LEU A 166 15.08 17.38 -13.73
CA LEU A 166 14.14 16.32 -14.10
C LEU A 166 14.54 15.59 -15.38
N PHE A 167 15.08 16.31 -16.38
CA PHE A 167 15.26 15.79 -17.73
C PHE A 167 16.70 15.73 -18.23
N GLU A 168 17.61 16.58 -17.75
CA GLU A 168 18.99 16.69 -18.26
C GLU A 168 20.05 16.10 -17.33
N GLU A 169 19.89 16.27 -16.00
CA GLU A 169 20.79 15.67 -15.02
C GLU A 169 20.62 14.14 -15.04
N LEU A 170 21.72 13.46 -15.38
CA LEU A 170 21.80 12.02 -15.45
C LEU A 170 22.40 11.48 -14.15
N ASN A 171 21.77 10.45 -13.61
CA ASN A 171 22.25 9.70 -12.46
C ASN A 171 23.47 8.84 -12.85
N ASP A 172 24.07 8.14 -11.87
CA ASP A 172 25.22 7.25 -12.07
C ASP A 172 24.96 6.14 -13.11
N ASP A 173 23.70 5.76 -13.29
CA ASP A 173 23.26 4.74 -14.25
C ASP A 173 22.96 5.31 -15.66
N GLY A 174 23.18 6.61 -15.88
CA GLY A 174 22.99 7.27 -17.17
C GLY A 174 21.54 7.61 -17.52
N GLU A 175 20.63 7.55 -16.55
CA GLU A 175 19.21 7.86 -16.68
C GLU A 175 18.85 9.21 -16.05
N ASN A 176 17.84 9.89 -16.62
CA ASN A 176 17.33 11.11 -15.99
C ASN A 176 16.32 10.76 -14.90
N LYS A 177 16.06 11.72 -14.01
CA LYS A 177 15.15 11.52 -12.87
C LYS A 177 13.73 11.18 -13.31
N PHE A 178 13.30 11.68 -14.48
CA PHE A 178 12.02 11.32 -15.06
C PHE A 178 11.95 9.84 -15.46
N THR A 179 12.99 9.29 -16.11
CA THR A 179 13.04 7.86 -16.47
C THR A 179 13.09 6.99 -15.21
N GLU A 180 13.89 7.34 -14.21
CA GLU A 180 13.94 6.62 -12.93
C GLU A 180 12.54 6.58 -12.26
N LEU A 181 11.82 7.70 -12.22
CA LEU A 181 10.46 7.74 -11.69
C LEU A 181 9.49 6.89 -12.52
N TYR A 182 9.67 6.85 -13.84
CA TYR A 182 8.84 6.03 -14.72
C TYR A 182 9.09 4.54 -14.49
N GLU A 183 10.34 4.11 -14.34
CA GLU A 183 10.69 2.73 -13.99
C GLU A 183 10.17 2.36 -12.60
N ASN A 184 10.30 3.24 -11.62
CA ASN A 184 9.72 3.05 -10.29
C ASN A 184 8.19 2.93 -10.35
N MET A 185 7.53 3.67 -11.25
CA MET A 185 6.09 3.55 -11.43
C MET A 185 5.72 2.23 -12.13
N ASP A 186 6.49 1.78 -13.12
CA ASP A 186 6.24 0.51 -13.83
C ASP A 186 6.50 -0.71 -12.94
N THR A 187 7.55 -0.68 -12.11
CA THR A 187 7.78 -1.69 -11.08
C THR A 187 6.65 -1.71 -10.07
N PHE A 188 6.15 -0.56 -9.61
CA PHE A 188 4.98 -0.49 -8.73
C PHE A 188 3.73 -1.07 -9.40
N ILE A 189 3.46 -0.75 -10.66
CA ILE A 189 2.35 -1.31 -11.44
C ILE A 189 2.50 -2.83 -11.54
N THR A 190 3.70 -3.33 -11.79
CA THR A 190 3.99 -4.77 -11.88
C THR A 190 3.74 -5.47 -10.54
N TYR A 191 4.21 -4.92 -9.42
CA TYR A 191 3.90 -5.42 -8.08
C TYR A 191 2.40 -5.39 -7.77
N TYR A 192 1.72 -4.32 -8.16
CA TYR A 192 0.27 -4.19 -7.98
C TYR A 192 -0.48 -5.29 -8.76
N LYS A 193 -0.10 -5.51 -10.03
CA LYS A 193 -0.66 -6.59 -10.86
C LYS A 193 -0.42 -7.95 -10.24
N GLU A 194 0.79 -8.23 -9.77
CA GLU A 194 1.13 -9.51 -9.13
C GLU A 194 0.32 -9.79 -7.84
N ILE A 195 -0.03 -8.74 -7.09
CA ILE A 195 -0.78 -8.86 -5.84
C ILE A 195 -2.29 -8.98 -6.09
N PHE A 196 -2.82 -8.16 -7.00
CA PHE A 196 -4.26 -7.91 -7.11
C PHE A 196 -4.89 -8.37 -8.42
N GLU A 197 -4.16 -8.41 -9.52
CA GLU A 197 -4.68 -8.88 -10.81
C GLU A 197 -4.45 -10.38 -10.98
N LYS A 198 -5.31 -10.99 -11.79
CA LYS A 198 -5.22 -12.40 -12.15
C LYS A 198 -4.60 -12.48 -13.54
N GLU A 199 -3.40 -13.05 -13.65
CA GLU A 199 -2.78 -13.30 -14.96
C GLU A 199 -3.60 -14.27 -15.81
N ASP A 200 -4.40 -15.15 -15.19
CA ASP A 200 -5.23 -16.16 -15.84
C ASP A 200 -6.55 -16.30 -15.08
N PRO A 201 -7.73 -16.48 -15.71
CA PRO A 201 -9.00 -16.66 -14.99
C PRO A 201 -9.00 -17.87 -14.04
N SER A 202 -8.06 -18.80 -14.26
CA SER A 202 -7.90 -20.03 -13.49
C SER A 202 -6.81 -19.95 -12.41
N SER A 203 -6.02 -18.87 -12.36
CA SER A 203 -4.94 -18.67 -11.39
C SER A 203 -5.41 -17.82 -10.21
N GLU A 204 -5.13 -18.26 -8.98
CA GLU A 204 -5.42 -17.47 -7.77
C GLU A 204 -4.45 -16.29 -7.65
N SER A 205 -4.96 -15.07 -7.47
CA SER A 205 -4.11 -13.92 -7.17
C SER A 205 -3.39 -14.12 -5.83
N LYS A 206 -2.25 -13.46 -5.59
CA LYS A 206 -1.59 -13.53 -4.27
C LYS A 206 -2.52 -13.07 -3.14
N LYS A 207 -3.40 -12.10 -3.38
CA LYS A 207 -4.46 -11.72 -2.43
C LYS A 207 -5.41 -12.88 -2.13
N ASP A 208 -5.85 -13.63 -3.15
CA ASP A 208 -6.72 -14.79 -2.96
C ASP A 208 -6.00 -15.89 -2.16
N GLN A 209 -4.72 -16.12 -2.44
CA GLN A 209 -3.88 -17.04 -1.67
C GLN A 209 -3.71 -16.60 -0.21
N ILE A 210 -3.48 -15.31 0.04
CA ILE A 210 -3.38 -14.76 1.40
C ILE A 210 -4.71 -14.93 2.12
N ASN A 211 -5.84 -14.62 1.47
CA ASN A 211 -7.16 -14.80 2.06
C ASN A 211 -7.47 -16.28 2.33
N SER A 212 -7.07 -17.19 1.43
CA SER A 212 -7.27 -18.62 1.64
C SER A 212 -6.42 -19.13 2.81
N GLN A 213 -5.17 -18.67 2.94
CA GLN A 213 -4.34 -18.97 4.10
C GLN A 213 -4.89 -18.38 5.40
N LEU A 214 -5.37 -17.13 5.36
CA LEU A 214 -6.00 -16.48 6.50
C LEU A 214 -7.23 -17.26 6.96
N ASN A 215 -8.09 -17.66 6.02
CA ASN A 215 -9.26 -18.51 6.31
C ASN A 215 -8.85 -19.86 6.88
N ARG A 216 -7.77 -20.48 6.40
CA ARG A 216 -7.25 -21.74 6.97
C ARG A 216 -6.76 -21.56 8.40
N ILE A 217 -6.04 -20.48 8.69
CA ILE A 217 -5.56 -20.14 10.03
C ILE A 217 -6.76 -19.86 10.95
N GLN A 218 -7.74 -19.10 10.49
CA GLN A 218 -8.91 -18.77 11.28
C GLN A 218 -9.78 -20.01 11.55
N ASN A 219 -9.98 -20.88 10.57
CA ASN A 219 -10.64 -22.17 10.78
C ASN A 219 -9.86 -23.07 11.76
N PHE A 220 -8.53 -23.06 11.69
CA PHE A 220 -7.71 -23.77 12.66
C PHE A 220 -7.87 -23.20 14.07
N TYR A 221 -7.82 -21.87 14.20
CA TYR A 221 -8.02 -21.16 15.46
C TYR A 221 -9.40 -21.46 16.06
N ASP A 222 -10.46 -21.32 15.27
CA ASP A 222 -11.84 -21.65 15.65
C ASP A 222 -11.95 -23.11 16.13
N LYS A 223 -11.24 -24.05 15.49
CA LYS A 223 -11.24 -25.47 15.88
C LYS A 223 -10.47 -25.76 17.16
N ILE A 224 -9.37 -25.06 17.42
CA ILE A 224 -8.56 -25.27 18.63
C ILE A 224 -9.21 -24.62 19.85
N TYR A 225 -9.60 -23.35 19.71
CA TYR A 225 -10.07 -22.53 20.83
C TYR A 225 -11.59 -22.43 20.94
N GLY A 226 -12.32 -22.90 19.93
CA GLY A 226 -13.76 -22.77 19.86
C GLY A 226 -14.18 -21.38 19.37
N ASN A 227 -15.40 -21.29 18.87
CA ASN A 227 -16.02 -20.05 18.45
C ASN A 227 -17.49 -20.04 18.87
N LYS A 228 -17.82 -19.19 19.86
CA LYS A 228 -19.17 -19.10 20.44
C LYS A 228 -20.22 -18.56 19.47
N GLU A 229 -19.81 -17.76 18.48
CA GLU A 229 -20.74 -17.21 17.48
C GLU A 229 -21.09 -18.23 16.41
N LYS A 230 -20.17 -19.17 16.13
CA LYS A 230 -20.35 -20.24 15.14
C LYS A 230 -20.76 -21.59 15.75
N ASP A 231 -21.04 -21.63 17.06
CA ASP A 231 -21.38 -22.84 17.80
C ASP A 231 -20.32 -23.97 17.67
N ILE A 232 -19.04 -23.58 17.63
CA ILE A 232 -17.91 -24.52 17.57
C ILE A 232 -17.34 -24.66 18.98
N GLU A 233 -17.51 -25.84 19.58
CA GLU A 233 -16.87 -26.19 20.86
C GLU A 233 -15.34 -26.24 20.71
N SER A 234 -14.62 -25.82 21.75
CA SER A 234 -13.16 -25.85 21.71
C SER A 234 -12.64 -27.28 21.73
N LEU A 235 -11.48 -27.51 21.11
CA LEU A 235 -10.84 -28.83 21.18
C LEU A 235 -10.58 -29.25 22.64
N LYS A 236 -10.30 -28.29 23.51
CA LYS A 236 -10.12 -28.53 24.94
C LYS A 236 -11.40 -29.10 25.57
N ASP A 237 -12.55 -28.49 25.32
CA ASP A 237 -13.83 -28.94 25.89
C ASP A 237 -14.21 -30.35 25.36
N ILE A 238 -13.95 -30.61 24.07
CA ILE A 238 -14.15 -31.92 23.46
C ILE A 238 -13.23 -32.96 24.11
N LEU A 239 -11.96 -32.62 24.35
CA LEU A 239 -10.99 -33.52 24.99
C LEU A 239 -11.36 -33.80 26.44
N ASP A 240 -11.75 -32.79 27.21
CA ASP A 240 -12.20 -32.94 28.59
C ASP A 240 -13.45 -33.83 28.67
N THR A 241 -14.41 -33.62 27.75
CA THR A 241 -15.61 -34.47 27.62
C THR A 241 -15.25 -35.92 27.25
N ARG A 242 -14.27 -36.12 26.35
CA ARG A 242 -13.78 -37.46 25.98
C ARG A 242 -13.08 -38.14 27.15
N LEU A 243 -12.28 -37.41 27.92
CA LEU A 243 -11.60 -37.92 29.10
C LEU A 243 -12.61 -38.34 30.18
N GLU A 244 -13.63 -37.53 30.42
CA GLU A 244 -14.71 -37.86 31.35
C GLU A 244 -15.48 -39.11 30.89
N ASN A 245 -15.81 -39.19 29.60
CA ASN A 245 -16.46 -40.37 29.03
C ASN A 245 -15.58 -41.63 29.14
N LEU A 246 -14.27 -41.50 28.94
CA LEU A 246 -13.33 -42.62 29.04
C LEU A 246 -13.23 -43.10 30.50
N SER A 247 -13.19 -42.19 31.46
CA SER A 247 -13.27 -42.51 32.90
C SER A 247 -14.56 -43.26 33.24
N LYS A 248 -15.72 -42.79 32.76
CA LYS A 248 -17.01 -43.48 32.94
C LYS A 248 -17.03 -44.87 32.29
N VAL A 249 -16.44 -45.02 31.11
CA VAL A 249 -16.33 -46.32 30.43
C VAL A 249 -15.41 -47.27 31.20
N GLU A 250 -14.29 -46.77 31.73
CA GLU A 250 -13.37 -47.55 32.56
C GLU A 250 -14.05 -48.03 33.85
N GLU A 251 -14.79 -47.15 34.53
CA GLU A 251 -15.56 -47.50 35.72
C GLU A 251 -16.60 -48.59 35.42
N ARG A 252 -17.35 -48.44 34.32
CA ARG A 252 -18.30 -49.47 33.85
C ARG A 252 -17.61 -50.77 33.50
N ALA A 253 -16.46 -50.73 32.84
CA ALA A 253 -15.70 -51.93 32.48
C ALA A 253 -15.21 -52.67 33.73
N LYS A 254 -14.69 -51.94 34.74
CA LYS A 254 -14.31 -52.50 36.05
C LYS A 254 -15.51 -53.14 36.75
N ALA A 255 -16.66 -52.47 36.76
CA ALA A 255 -17.88 -53.00 37.34
C ALA A 255 -18.35 -54.28 36.62
N VAL A 256 -18.34 -54.30 35.29
CA VAL A 256 -18.73 -55.47 34.49
C VAL A 256 -17.75 -56.63 34.67
N ILE A 257 -16.44 -56.37 34.74
CA ILE A 257 -15.44 -57.41 35.02
C ILE A 257 -15.63 -57.99 36.42
N GLY A 258 -15.88 -57.14 37.43
CA GLY A 258 -16.20 -57.58 38.80
C GLY A 258 -17.46 -58.45 38.83
N LEU A 259 -18.56 -57.94 38.26
CA LEU A 259 -19.82 -58.68 38.19
C LEU A 259 -19.72 -59.97 37.37
N SER A 260 -18.97 -59.97 36.26
CA SER A 260 -18.78 -61.16 35.41
C SER A 260 -17.85 -62.19 36.05
N SER A 261 -16.87 -61.76 36.86
CA SER A 261 -16.00 -62.66 37.62
C SER A 261 -16.77 -63.28 38.78
N GLU A 262 -17.51 -62.47 39.55
CA GLU A 262 -18.26 -62.90 40.73
C GLU A 262 -19.44 -63.80 40.32
N ALA A 263 -20.18 -63.39 39.29
CA ALA A 263 -21.27 -64.19 38.74
C ALA A 263 -20.77 -65.40 37.93
N GLY A 264 -19.61 -65.31 37.29
CA GLY A 264 -19.06 -66.36 36.44
C GLY A 264 -18.49 -67.54 37.22
N LEU A 265 -17.74 -67.28 38.29
CA LEU A 265 -17.13 -68.33 39.13
C LEU A 265 -18.02 -68.69 40.32
N ALA A 266 -18.42 -67.72 41.16
CA ALA A 266 -19.23 -68.02 42.35
C ALA A 266 -20.69 -68.30 42.00
N GLY A 267 -21.26 -67.57 41.02
CA GLY A 267 -22.65 -67.77 40.58
C GLY A 267 -22.93 -69.18 40.06
N GLY A 268 -21.99 -69.79 39.32
CA GLY A 268 -22.10 -71.19 38.86
C GLY A 268 -22.20 -72.20 40.01
N PHE A 269 -21.44 -72.00 41.09
CA PHE A 269 -21.50 -72.85 42.28
C PHE A 269 -22.77 -72.59 43.13
N VAL A 270 -23.24 -71.34 43.22
CA VAL A 270 -24.52 -71.00 43.90
C VAL A 270 -25.70 -71.72 43.24
N VAL A 271 -25.75 -71.69 41.89
CA VAL A 271 -26.83 -72.34 41.14
C VAL A 271 -26.77 -73.85 41.32
N LYS A 272 -25.58 -74.46 41.23
CA LYS A 272 -25.40 -75.91 41.45
C LYS A 272 -25.65 -76.36 42.88
N GLY A 273 -25.27 -75.55 43.88
CA GLY A 273 -25.60 -75.77 45.28
C GLY A 273 -27.11 -75.71 45.53
N ARG A 274 -27.81 -74.74 44.91
CA ARG A 274 -29.27 -74.65 44.97
C ARG A 274 -29.96 -75.84 44.32
N GLU A 275 -29.49 -76.28 43.14
CA GLU A 275 -29.99 -77.49 42.46
C GLU A 275 -29.78 -78.73 43.33
N ALA A 276 -28.62 -78.88 43.97
CA ALA A 276 -28.34 -79.98 44.90
C ALA A 276 -29.27 -79.96 46.12
N LYS A 277 -29.53 -78.79 46.71
CA LYS A 277 -30.47 -78.63 47.84
C LYS A 277 -31.90 -79.00 47.45
N ILE A 278 -32.35 -78.60 46.26
CA ILE A 278 -33.66 -79.00 45.73
C ILE A 278 -33.71 -80.53 45.54
N GLY A 279 -32.65 -81.13 44.99
CA GLY A 279 -32.53 -82.60 44.85
C GLY A 279 -32.54 -83.33 46.19
N GLN A 280 -31.90 -82.76 47.22
CA GLN A 280 -31.91 -83.28 48.59
C GLN A 280 -33.33 -83.27 49.17
N ILE A 281 -34.03 -82.12 49.10
CA ILE A 281 -35.41 -82.00 49.60
C ILE A 281 -36.36 -82.93 48.84
N ALA A 282 -36.22 -83.04 47.52
CA ALA A 282 -37.04 -83.94 46.72
C ALA A 282 -36.81 -85.41 47.10
N SER A 283 -35.54 -85.82 47.31
CA SER A 283 -35.20 -87.19 47.73
C SER A 283 -35.72 -87.50 49.13
N LEU A 284 -35.65 -86.52 50.06
CA LEU A 284 -36.21 -86.62 51.40
C LEU A 284 -37.74 -86.79 51.36
N PHE A 285 -38.41 -86.01 50.52
CA PHE A 285 -39.86 -86.08 50.37
C PHE A 285 -40.32 -87.42 49.78
N ILE A 286 -39.63 -87.92 48.74
CA ILE A 286 -39.86 -89.27 48.21
C ILE A 286 -39.68 -90.33 49.30
N PHE A 287 -38.62 -90.23 50.10
CA PHE A 287 -38.35 -91.18 51.18
C PHE A 287 -39.49 -91.19 52.21
N ILE A 288 -39.93 -90.01 52.67
CA ILE A 288 -41.04 -89.86 53.62
C ILE A 288 -42.34 -90.44 53.05
N ILE A 289 -42.65 -90.16 51.77
CA ILE A 289 -43.84 -90.70 51.12
C ILE A 289 -43.78 -92.22 51.06
N VAL A 290 -42.66 -92.80 50.65
CA VAL A 290 -42.52 -94.27 50.54
C VAL A 290 -42.65 -94.93 51.91
N VAL A 291 -42.08 -94.33 52.96
CA VAL A 291 -42.23 -94.81 54.34
C VAL A 291 -43.67 -94.70 54.82
N LEU A 292 -44.38 -93.61 54.51
CA LEU A 292 -45.80 -93.46 54.83
C LEU A 292 -46.67 -94.47 54.08
N ILE A 293 -46.41 -94.68 52.78
CA ILE A 293 -47.10 -95.70 51.98
C ILE A 293 -46.85 -97.08 52.58
N LEU A 294 -45.60 -97.42 52.92
CA LEU A 294 -45.28 -98.67 53.60
C LEU A 294 -46.04 -98.80 54.92
N PHE A 295 -46.10 -97.74 55.73
CA PHE A 295 -46.80 -97.74 57.00
C PHE A 295 -48.31 -97.96 56.84
N PHE A 296 -48.98 -97.19 55.97
CA PHE A 296 -50.40 -97.34 55.68
C PHE A 296 -50.73 -98.68 55.02
N PHE A 297 -49.89 -99.13 54.09
CA PHE A 297 -50.02 -100.41 53.42
C PHE A 297 -49.91 -101.56 54.42
N ASN A 298 -48.94 -101.51 55.35
CA ASN A 298 -48.83 -102.50 56.41
C ASN A 298 -50.04 -102.48 57.35
N LEU A 299 -50.58 -101.31 57.73
CA LEU A 299 -51.80 -101.25 58.54
C LEU A 299 -53.04 -101.80 57.83
N TYR A 300 -53.19 -101.56 56.54
CA TYR A 300 -54.34 -102.06 55.77
C TYR A 300 -54.24 -103.55 55.46
N PHE A 301 -53.02 -104.06 55.20
CA PHE A 301 -52.79 -105.42 54.75
C PHE A 301 -52.51 -106.43 55.87
N PHE A 302 -52.16 -105.98 57.08
CA PHE A 302 -51.95 -106.85 58.25
C PHE A 302 -53.12 -106.72 59.23
N ASP A 303 -53.95 -107.75 59.27
CA ASP A 303 -55.05 -107.84 60.22
C ASP A 303 -54.59 -108.48 61.54
N LYS A 304 -55.21 -108.15 62.69
CA LYS A 304 -54.81 -108.75 64.00
C LYS A 304 -54.85 -110.28 64.01
N LYS A 305 -55.68 -110.89 63.16
CA LYS A 305 -55.85 -112.34 63.01
C LYS A 305 -54.68 -113.01 62.27
N ASP A 306 -53.95 -112.26 61.44
CA ASP A 306 -52.80 -112.76 60.70
C ASP A 306 -51.60 -113.04 61.63
N PHE A 307 -51.48 -112.33 62.76
CA PHE A 307 -50.38 -112.56 63.71
C PHE A 307 -50.51 -113.85 64.53
N VAL A 308 -51.70 -114.46 64.59
CA VAL A 308 -51.97 -115.62 65.46
C VAL A 308 -51.92 -116.95 64.69
N ASN A 309 -52.30 -116.97 63.40
CA ASN A 309 -52.39 -118.20 62.58
C ASN A 309 -51.84 -118.02 61.15
N MET A 310 -50.64 -117.46 61.01
CA MET A 310 -50.08 -117.10 59.70
C MET A 310 -49.57 -118.32 58.91
N LYS A 311 -50.01 -118.48 57.66
CA LYS A 311 -49.39 -119.41 56.68
C LYS A 311 -48.12 -118.79 56.10
N TRP A 312 -47.04 -119.56 55.96
CA TRP A 312 -45.75 -119.11 55.42
C TRP A 312 -45.87 -118.45 54.03
N ASP A 313 -46.73 -118.96 53.16
CA ASP A 313 -46.93 -118.40 51.80
C ASP A 313 -47.48 -116.96 51.84
N SER A 314 -48.32 -116.64 52.83
CA SER A 314 -48.89 -115.29 53.02
C SER A 314 -47.82 -114.30 53.51
N LEU A 315 -46.90 -114.74 54.39
CA LEU A 315 -45.78 -113.91 54.83
C LEU A 315 -44.83 -113.56 53.70
N ILE A 316 -44.49 -114.55 52.88
CA ILE A 316 -43.55 -114.35 51.77
C ILE A 316 -44.16 -113.42 50.73
N PHE A 317 -45.44 -113.58 50.39
CA PHE A 317 -46.15 -112.68 49.49
C PHE A 317 -46.20 -111.24 50.02
N LYS A 318 -46.50 -111.06 51.31
CA LYS A 318 -46.52 -109.77 52.01
C LYS A 318 -45.15 -109.10 52.10
N PHE A 319 -44.10 -109.89 52.26
CA PHE A 319 -42.73 -109.36 52.23
C PHE A 319 -42.34 -108.96 50.81
N LEU A 320 -42.62 -109.82 49.82
CA LEU A 320 -42.25 -109.62 48.42
C LEU A 320 -42.88 -108.36 47.81
N ILE A 321 -44.11 -108.01 48.19
CA ILE A 321 -44.76 -106.77 47.72
C ILE A 321 -44.14 -105.50 48.34
N ASN A 322 -43.55 -105.62 49.53
CA ASN A 322 -42.85 -104.50 50.20
C ASN A 322 -41.40 -104.34 49.72
N VAL A 323 -40.77 -105.39 49.15
CA VAL A 323 -39.39 -105.35 48.65
C VAL A 323 -39.13 -104.21 47.66
N PRO A 324 -39.96 -103.96 46.63
CA PRO A 324 -39.77 -102.83 45.72
C PRO A 324 -39.82 -101.47 46.42
N LEU A 325 -40.70 -101.31 47.42
CA LEU A 325 -40.83 -100.07 48.19
C LEU A 325 -39.60 -99.83 49.07
N ILE A 326 -39.07 -100.88 49.71
CA ILE A 326 -37.83 -100.82 50.49
C ILE A 326 -36.65 -100.45 49.59
N TRP A 327 -36.60 -100.99 48.37
CA TRP A 327 -35.55 -100.66 47.40
C TRP A 327 -35.62 -99.19 46.97
N ILE A 328 -36.82 -98.68 46.67
CA ILE A 328 -37.03 -97.26 46.34
C ILE A 328 -36.61 -96.36 47.51
N ALA A 329 -36.98 -96.73 48.76
CA ALA A 329 -36.58 -95.98 49.95
C ALA A 329 -35.04 -95.99 50.13
N THR A 330 -34.39 -97.11 49.84
CA THR A 330 -32.93 -97.24 49.91
C THR A 330 -32.24 -96.35 48.86
N ILE A 331 -32.73 -96.34 47.62
CA ILE A 331 -32.23 -95.46 46.56
C ILE A 331 -32.44 -93.99 46.92
N ALA A 332 -33.61 -93.64 47.45
CA ALA A 332 -33.91 -92.28 47.89
C ALA A 332 -32.94 -91.83 48.98
N ASN A 333 -32.60 -92.69 49.94
CA ASN A 333 -31.62 -92.41 50.99
C ASN A 333 -30.18 -92.25 50.44
N ILE A 334 -29.77 -93.10 49.48
CA ILE A 334 -28.46 -92.97 48.83
C ILE A 334 -28.38 -91.65 48.06
N ASN A 335 -29.43 -91.30 47.31
CA ASN A 335 -29.51 -90.03 46.58
C ASN A 335 -29.52 -88.83 47.53
N LEU A 336 -30.22 -88.91 48.66
CA LEU A 336 -30.22 -87.88 49.70
C LEU A 336 -28.81 -87.58 50.21
N ASN A 337 -28.05 -88.63 50.57
CA ASN A 337 -26.67 -88.47 51.04
C ASN A 337 -25.76 -87.90 49.94
N ARG A 338 -25.95 -88.34 48.69
CA ARG A 338 -25.21 -87.82 47.55
C ARG A 338 -25.48 -86.32 47.33
N PHE A 339 -26.73 -85.90 47.33
CA PHE A 339 -27.10 -84.49 47.16
C PHE A 339 -26.65 -83.62 48.34
N SER A 340 -26.74 -84.12 49.57
CA SER A 340 -26.24 -83.40 50.75
C SER A 340 -24.74 -83.16 50.69
N ARG A 341 -23.97 -84.14 50.21
CA ARG A 341 -22.52 -83.99 50.02
C ARG A 341 -22.20 -83.01 48.88
N LEU A 342 -22.92 -83.11 47.76
CA LEU A 342 -22.79 -82.14 46.66
C LEU A 342 -23.07 -80.71 47.13
N GLU A 343 -24.09 -80.48 47.95
CA GLU A 343 -24.39 -79.15 48.50
C GLU A 343 -23.23 -78.61 49.35
N GLN A 344 -22.66 -79.43 50.25
CA GLN A 344 -21.52 -79.03 51.09
C GLN A 344 -20.29 -78.67 50.25
N GLU A 345 -19.97 -79.49 49.23
CA GLU A 345 -18.82 -79.28 48.38
C GLU A 345 -19.00 -78.05 47.46
N TYR A 346 -20.20 -77.80 46.93
CA TYR A 346 -20.49 -76.58 46.17
C TYR A 346 -20.51 -75.33 47.05
N SER A 347 -21.05 -75.40 48.27
CA SER A 347 -21.02 -74.28 49.21
C SER A 347 -19.59 -73.93 49.63
N HIS A 348 -18.73 -74.92 49.81
CA HIS A 348 -17.29 -74.70 50.05
C HIS A 348 -16.62 -74.02 48.86
N LYS A 349 -16.91 -74.46 47.63
CA LYS A 349 -16.38 -73.83 46.41
C LYS A 349 -16.90 -72.41 46.20
N GLU A 350 -18.16 -72.15 46.55
CA GLU A 350 -18.72 -70.79 46.55
C GLU A 350 -17.99 -69.88 47.54
N ALA A 351 -17.77 -70.35 48.78
CA ALA A 351 -17.05 -69.59 49.80
C ALA A 351 -15.59 -69.31 49.40
N LEU A 352 -14.92 -70.30 48.78
CA LEU A 352 -13.58 -70.13 48.22
C LEU A 352 -13.55 -69.11 47.08
N ALA A 353 -14.48 -69.20 46.12
CA ALA A 353 -14.58 -68.24 45.02
C ALA A 353 -14.82 -66.81 45.53
N LYS A 354 -15.71 -66.61 46.50
CA LYS A 354 -15.96 -65.30 47.12
C LYS A 354 -14.73 -64.78 47.89
N SER A 355 -14.01 -65.67 48.56
CA SER A 355 -12.80 -65.29 49.30
C SER A 355 -11.67 -64.92 48.35
N TYR A 356 -11.52 -65.64 47.23
CA TYR A 356 -10.57 -65.31 46.17
C TYR A 356 -10.76 -63.90 45.63
N GLU A 357 -12.00 -63.50 45.34
CA GLU A 357 -12.27 -62.15 44.83
C GLU A 357 -11.96 -61.07 45.85
N ARG A 358 -12.25 -61.31 47.13
CA ARG A 358 -11.86 -60.38 48.21
C ARG A 358 -10.34 -60.25 48.31
N TYR A 359 -9.61 -61.36 48.35
CA TYR A 359 -8.15 -61.33 48.42
C TYR A 359 -7.51 -60.72 47.18
N LYS A 360 -8.05 -60.98 45.99
CA LYS A 360 -7.61 -60.32 44.76
C LYS A 360 -7.79 -58.80 44.86
N THR A 361 -8.93 -58.34 45.36
CA THR A 361 -9.22 -56.90 45.53
C THR A 361 -8.26 -56.27 46.54
N GLU A 362 -7.99 -56.95 47.67
CA GLU A 362 -7.06 -56.48 48.70
C GLU A 362 -5.61 -56.45 48.19
N ILE A 363 -5.19 -57.43 47.37
CA ILE A 363 -3.86 -57.43 46.72
C ILE A 363 -3.74 -56.31 45.68
N ASP A 364 -4.78 -56.08 44.87
CA ASP A 364 -4.82 -54.99 43.88
C ASP A 364 -4.82 -53.61 44.58
N GLU A 365 -5.34 -53.49 45.82
CA GLU A 365 -5.23 -52.29 46.66
C GLU A 365 -3.82 -52.10 47.24
N LEU A 366 -3.17 -53.19 47.68
CA LEU A 366 -1.78 -53.16 48.18
C LEU A 366 -0.77 -52.79 47.08
N GLU A 367 -1.02 -53.21 45.84
CA GLU A 367 -0.23 -52.83 44.66
C GLU A 367 -0.30 -51.31 44.40
N LYS A 368 -1.49 -50.70 44.56
CA LYS A 368 -1.65 -49.23 44.45
C LYS A 368 -0.94 -48.46 45.56
N LEU A 369 -0.72 -49.09 46.72
CA LEU A 369 0.02 -48.52 47.85
C LEU A 369 1.55 -48.73 47.74
N GLY A 370 2.05 -49.34 46.65
CA GLY A 370 3.47 -49.44 46.34
C GLY A 370 4.24 -50.50 47.14
N VAL A 371 3.55 -51.49 47.72
CA VAL A 371 4.19 -52.58 48.47
C VAL A 371 4.77 -53.61 47.49
N SER A 372 6.10 -53.75 47.46
CA SER A 372 6.78 -54.76 46.63
C SER A 372 6.50 -56.18 47.16
N GLY A 373 5.85 -57.01 46.35
CA GLY A 373 5.45 -58.39 46.72
C GLY A 373 4.01 -58.76 46.34
N SER A 374 3.21 -57.82 45.84
CA SER A 374 1.82 -58.05 45.40
C SER A 374 1.70 -59.10 44.28
N GLU A 375 2.64 -59.13 43.34
CA GLU A 375 2.64 -60.06 42.20
C GLU A 375 2.89 -61.52 42.63
N GLU A 376 3.81 -61.74 43.58
CA GLU A 376 4.07 -63.07 44.15
C GLU A 376 2.86 -63.58 44.96
N LEU A 377 2.21 -62.69 45.74
CA LEU A 377 1.00 -63.02 46.48
C LEU A 377 -0.16 -63.38 45.53
N LYS A 378 -0.30 -62.68 44.40
CA LYS A 378 -1.32 -62.95 43.37
C LYS A 378 -1.11 -64.31 42.70
N LEU A 379 0.14 -64.65 42.38
CA LEU A 379 0.51 -65.96 41.84
C LEU A 379 0.20 -67.08 42.83
N LYS A 380 0.58 -66.92 44.10
CA LYS A 380 0.30 -67.90 45.16
C LYS A 380 -1.20 -68.05 45.42
N LEU A 381 -1.96 -66.95 45.37
CA LEU A 381 -3.42 -66.97 45.48
C LEU A 381 -4.06 -67.74 44.33
N LEU A 382 -3.60 -67.52 43.09
CA LEU A 382 -4.08 -68.20 41.90
C LEU A 382 -3.78 -69.70 41.96
N GLU A 383 -2.57 -70.08 42.38
CA GLU A 383 -2.15 -71.48 42.53
C GLU A 383 -3.00 -72.21 43.58
N ILE A 384 -3.17 -71.63 44.77
CA ILE A 384 -4.01 -72.20 45.84
C ILE A 384 -5.47 -72.37 45.38
N ASN A 385 -6.01 -71.40 44.65
CA ASN A 385 -7.39 -71.51 44.14
C ASN A 385 -7.52 -72.52 43.00
N LEU A 386 -6.54 -72.61 42.10
CA LEU A 386 -6.53 -73.60 41.04
C LEU A 386 -6.48 -75.01 41.61
N ASP A 387 -5.64 -75.25 42.62
CA ASP A 387 -5.58 -76.53 43.34
C ASP A 387 -6.89 -76.84 44.06
N ALA A 388 -7.54 -75.85 44.68
CA ALA A 388 -8.84 -76.04 45.32
C ALA A 388 -9.98 -76.33 44.31
N PHE A 389 -9.94 -75.76 43.10
CA PHE A 389 -10.92 -76.02 42.05
C PHE A 389 -10.70 -77.35 41.31
N LYS A 390 -9.44 -77.80 41.20
CA LYS A 390 -9.04 -79.05 40.51
C LYS A 390 -9.64 -80.31 41.15
N VAL A 391 -9.97 -80.27 42.44
CA VAL A 391 -10.66 -81.38 43.11
C VAL A 391 -12.12 -81.46 42.63
N ASN A 392 -12.43 -82.45 41.79
CA ASN A 392 -13.76 -82.65 41.21
C ASN A 392 -14.74 -83.28 42.25
N PRO A 393 -15.90 -82.67 42.54
CA PRO A 393 -16.89 -83.22 43.48
C PRO A 393 -17.39 -84.62 43.11
N ALA A 394 -17.40 -84.93 41.81
CA ALA A 394 -17.89 -86.21 41.31
C ALA A 394 -16.95 -87.39 41.60
N ASP A 395 -15.64 -87.16 41.73
CA ASP A 395 -14.65 -88.24 41.90
C ASP A 395 -14.76 -88.95 43.25
N HIS A 396 -15.40 -88.33 44.24
CA HIS A 396 -15.55 -88.89 45.59
C HIS A 396 -16.97 -89.45 45.82
N SER A 397 -17.89 -89.24 44.85
CA SER A 397 -19.28 -89.70 44.89
C SER A 397 -19.41 -91.21 44.62
N ASP A 398 -18.50 -91.81 43.85
CA ASP A 398 -18.57 -93.25 43.49
C ASP A 398 -18.19 -94.20 44.65
N LYS A 399 -17.72 -93.65 45.77
CA LYS A 399 -17.37 -94.43 46.98
C LYS A 399 -18.44 -94.44 48.05
N ALA A 400 -19.67 -94.02 47.74
CA ALA A 400 -20.82 -94.25 48.63
C ALA A 400 -21.23 -95.73 48.57
N LYS A 401 -20.39 -96.63 49.11
CA LYS A 401 -20.84 -98.00 49.43
C LYS A 401 -21.89 -97.89 50.55
N PRO A 402 -23.02 -98.60 50.47
CA PRO A 402 -23.94 -98.69 51.59
C PRO A 402 -23.20 -99.38 52.75
N ASP A 403 -22.99 -98.66 53.85
CA ASP A 403 -22.24 -99.12 55.04
C ASP A 403 -23.02 -100.15 55.88
N PHE A 404 -23.93 -100.89 55.26
CA PHE A 404 -24.67 -102.00 55.85
C PHE A 404 -24.64 -103.19 54.87
N SER A 405 -23.47 -103.80 54.74
CA SER A 405 -23.37 -105.11 54.10
C SER A 405 -23.84 -106.16 55.10
N ILE A 406 -25.09 -106.61 54.97
CA ILE A 406 -25.64 -107.78 55.70
C ILE A 406 -24.71 -109.01 55.57
N PHE A 407 -23.92 -109.06 54.49
CA PHE A 407 -22.86 -110.05 54.26
C PHE A 407 -21.73 -110.05 55.30
N ASP A 408 -21.36 -108.92 55.91
CA ASP A 408 -20.32 -108.90 56.95
C ASP A 408 -20.84 -109.47 58.29
N LEU A 409 -22.14 -109.34 58.56
CA LEU A 409 -22.78 -109.96 59.72
C LEU A 409 -22.94 -111.49 59.56
N VAL A 410 -23.18 -111.96 58.32
CA VAL A 410 -23.27 -113.40 58.01
C VAL A 410 -21.90 -114.06 57.98
N LYS A 411 -20.85 -113.34 57.54
CA LYS A 411 -19.47 -113.83 57.56
C LYS A 411 -18.98 -114.05 58.99
N ASN A 412 -19.20 -113.09 59.90
CA ASN A 412 -18.85 -113.24 61.32
C ASN A 412 -19.62 -114.35 62.06
N LYS A 413 -20.75 -114.82 61.53
CA LYS A 413 -21.52 -115.93 62.14
C LYS A 413 -21.07 -117.32 61.66
N ASN A 414 -20.46 -117.42 60.47
CA ASN A 414 -19.91 -118.68 59.98
C ASN A 414 -18.50 -118.96 60.53
N ASP A 415 -17.74 -117.91 60.84
CA ASP A 415 -16.42 -118.04 61.45
C ASP A 415 -16.47 -118.46 62.94
N SER A 416 -17.65 -118.38 63.59
CA SER A 416 -17.85 -118.83 64.99
C SER A 416 -18.38 -120.27 65.13
N LYS A 417 -18.49 -121.04 64.04
CA LYS A 417 -18.96 -122.44 64.05
C LYS A 417 -17.95 -123.46 63.50
N THR A 418 -16.72 -123.04 63.20
CA THR A 418 -15.62 -123.92 62.75
C THR A 418 -14.51 -124.09 63.79
N GLU A 419 -14.75 -123.69 65.03
CA GLU A 419 -13.91 -124.02 66.19
C GLU A 419 -14.76 -124.70 67.28
N THR A 420 -15.02 -126.00 67.11
CA THR A 420 -15.16 -126.99 68.20
C THR A 420 -14.78 -128.36 67.68
#